data_AF-A0A2G4SMQ6-F1
#
_entry.id   AF-A0A2G4SMQ6-F1
#
_cell.length_a   1.000
_cell.length_b   1.000
_cell.length_c   1.000
_cell.angle_alpha   90.00
_cell.angle_beta   90.00
_cell.angle_gamma   90.00
#
_symmetry.space_group_name_H-M   'P 1'
#
loop_
_entity.id
_entity.type
_entity.pdbx_description
1 polymer ?
#
loop_
_entity_poly.entity_id
_entity_poly.type
_entity_poly.pdbx_seq_one_letter_code
_entity_poly.pdbx_strand_id
1 'polypeptide(L)'
;MCKRLKERSLVDHVFVSYASQANDQLAKRDLKQTSETYKGLHAEGSTQDMMRFIANTEKVCLVVLDYAGLSTNSNDLYEFLKQYPNLEIIIVNNIAAKNRVWTYKRIQLLNEPGTLKKFECRSKPVQRSK
;
A
#
# COMPACT_ATOMS: atom_id res chain seq x y z
N MET A 1 -9.55 -13.86 0.11
CA MET A 1 -9.67 -12.39 0.28
C MET A 1 -9.08 -11.64 -0.91
N CYS A 2 -7.81 -11.87 -1.27
CA CYS A 2 -7.14 -11.11 -2.33
C CYS A 2 -7.79 -11.24 -3.71
N LYS A 3 -8.30 -12.42 -4.10
CA LYS A 3 -9.07 -12.58 -5.34
C LYS A 3 -10.23 -11.56 -5.48
N ARG A 4 -11.06 -11.42 -4.44
CA ARG A 4 -12.16 -10.44 -4.44
C ARG A 4 -11.66 -8.99 -4.43
N LEU A 5 -10.52 -8.74 -3.76
CA LEU A 5 -9.91 -7.40 -3.76
C LEU A 5 -9.39 -7.03 -5.16
N LYS A 6 -8.79 -7.98 -5.87
CA LYS A 6 -8.32 -7.85 -7.25
C LYS A 6 -9.46 -7.43 -8.17
N GLU A 7 -10.54 -8.21 -8.17
CA GLU A 7 -11.74 -7.97 -8.97
C GLU A 7 -12.42 -6.62 -8.61
N ARG A 8 -12.60 -6.34 -7.31
CA ARG A 8 -13.31 -5.12 -6.87
C ARG A 8 -12.49 -3.85 -7.08
N SER A 9 -11.18 -3.92 -6.95
CA SER A 9 -10.29 -2.75 -7.09
C SER A 9 -9.77 -2.58 -8.52
N LEU A 10 -10.10 -3.52 -9.42
CA LEU A 10 -9.67 -3.54 -10.82
C LEU A 10 -8.14 -3.40 -10.95
N VAL A 11 -7.40 -4.18 -10.17
CA VAL A 11 -5.92 -4.17 -10.16
C VAL A 11 -5.35 -5.41 -10.85
N ASP A 12 -4.19 -5.25 -11.48
CA ASP A 12 -3.49 -6.33 -12.17
C ASP A 12 -2.78 -7.30 -11.22
N HIS A 13 -2.31 -6.80 -10.07
CA HIS A 13 -1.55 -7.55 -9.07
C HIS A 13 -1.97 -7.16 -7.64
N VAL A 14 -1.91 -8.11 -6.71
CA VAL A 14 -2.20 -7.94 -5.29
C VAL A 14 -1.02 -8.42 -4.46
N PHE A 15 -0.40 -7.49 -3.73
CA PHE A 15 0.65 -7.79 -2.76
C PHE A 15 0.10 -7.67 -1.33
N VAL A 16 0.70 -8.40 -0.40
CA VAL A 16 0.27 -8.42 1.00
C VAL A 16 1.45 -8.19 1.95
N SER A 17 1.21 -7.45 3.02
CA SER A 17 2.12 -7.36 4.17
C SER A 17 1.49 -8.11 5.33
N TYR A 18 2.04 -9.26 5.68
CA TYR A 18 1.38 -10.21 6.59
C TYR A 18 1.81 -10.02 8.05
N ALA A 19 3.10 -9.82 8.29
CA ALA A 19 3.67 -9.71 9.63
C ALA A 19 4.52 -8.46 9.75
N SER A 20 3.90 -7.30 9.58
CA SER A 20 4.53 -5.99 9.78
C SER A 20 3.54 -5.01 10.40
N GLN A 21 4.06 -4.10 11.21
CA GLN A 21 3.29 -3.01 11.78
C GLN A 21 3.17 -1.87 10.76
N ALA A 22 2.09 -1.10 10.87
CA ALA A 22 1.84 0.01 9.96
C ALA A 22 2.93 1.12 10.03
N ASN A 23 3.63 1.24 11.15
CA ASN A 23 4.73 2.20 11.34
C ASN A 23 6.12 1.61 11.05
N ASP A 24 6.21 0.32 10.70
CA ASP A 24 7.48 -0.28 10.27
C ASP A 24 7.91 0.33 8.95
N GLN A 25 9.23 0.53 8.81
CA GLN A 25 9.84 0.99 7.56
C GLN A 25 9.47 0.04 6.41
N LEU A 26 8.96 0.57 5.30
CA LEU A 26 8.52 -0.22 4.14
C LEU A 26 9.63 -1.15 3.65
N ALA A 27 10.87 -0.66 3.61
CA ALA A 27 12.05 -1.44 3.22
C ALA A 27 12.33 -2.66 4.12
N LYS A 28 11.86 -2.65 5.37
CA LYS A 28 12.09 -3.72 6.36
C LYS A 28 10.90 -4.66 6.54
N ARG A 29 9.77 -4.39 5.88
CA ARG A 29 8.60 -5.25 5.96
C ARG A 29 8.83 -6.57 5.28
N ASP A 30 8.30 -7.63 5.87
CA ASP A 30 8.21 -8.96 5.25
C ASP A 30 9.55 -9.60 4.80
N LEU A 31 10.71 -9.14 5.33
CA LEU A 31 12.05 -9.63 4.93
C LEU A 31 12.29 -11.14 5.15
N LYS A 32 11.56 -11.75 6.09
CA LYS A 32 11.76 -13.15 6.51
C LYS A 32 10.64 -14.08 6.08
N GLN A 33 9.70 -13.61 5.25
CA GLN A 33 8.51 -14.38 4.92
C GLN A 33 8.79 -15.38 3.79
N THR A 34 8.28 -16.60 3.96
CA THR A 34 8.42 -17.71 3.02
C THR A 34 7.18 -17.79 2.13
N SER A 35 7.29 -18.46 0.98
CA SER A 35 6.17 -18.72 0.07
C SER A 35 4.97 -19.41 0.75
N GLU A 36 5.22 -20.19 1.80
CA GLU A 36 4.17 -20.82 2.61
C GLU A 36 3.29 -19.81 3.35
N THR A 37 3.84 -18.66 3.74
CA THR A 37 3.13 -17.58 4.45
C THR A 37 1.96 -17.04 3.61
N TYR A 38 2.08 -17.10 2.29
CA TYR A 38 1.08 -16.57 1.36
C TYR A 38 0.22 -17.64 0.69
N LYS A 39 0.45 -18.92 1.03
CA LYS A 39 -0.27 -20.05 0.44
C LYS A 39 -1.77 -19.89 0.74
N GLY A 40 -2.58 -19.89 -0.31
CA GLY A 40 -4.04 -19.74 -0.21
C GLY A 40 -4.56 -18.30 -0.11
N LEU A 41 -3.68 -17.28 -0.03
CA LEU A 41 -4.14 -15.88 -0.03
C LEU A 41 -4.57 -15.39 -1.42
N HIS A 42 -4.08 -16.04 -2.49
CA HIS A 42 -4.17 -15.57 -3.88
C HIS A 42 -3.56 -14.16 -4.06
N ALA A 43 -2.40 -13.95 -3.45
CA ALA A 43 -1.58 -12.76 -3.62
C ALA A 43 -0.34 -13.13 -4.46
N GLU A 44 0.17 -12.17 -5.20
CA GLU A 44 1.35 -12.29 -6.05
C GLU A 44 2.67 -12.14 -5.28
N GLY A 45 2.63 -11.66 -4.03
CA GLY A 45 3.81 -11.63 -3.16
C GLY A 45 3.70 -10.70 -1.95
N SER A 46 4.86 -10.45 -1.36
CA SER A 46 5.08 -9.61 -0.18
C SER A 46 5.19 -8.11 -0.49
N THR A 47 5.39 -7.26 0.53
CA THR A 47 5.81 -5.86 0.33
C THR A 47 7.14 -5.75 -0.42
N GLN A 48 8.06 -6.70 -0.23
CA GLN A 48 9.35 -6.71 -0.95
C GLN A 48 9.13 -6.99 -2.44
N ASP A 49 8.20 -7.88 -2.77
CA ASP A 49 7.86 -8.19 -4.17
C ASP A 49 7.12 -7.03 -4.83
N MET A 50 6.25 -6.33 -4.08
CA MET A 50 5.64 -5.07 -4.53
C MET A 50 6.71 -4.03 -4.87
N MET A 51 7.71 -3.83 -4.01
CA MET A 51 8.80 -2.89 -4.26
C MET A 51 9.62 -3.25 -5.49
N ARG A 52 9.95 -4.53 -5.66
CA ARG A 52 10.61 -5.04 -6.88
C ARG A 52 9.75 -4.80 -8.12
N PHE A 53 8.44 -5.04 -8.03
CA PHE A 53 7.51 -4.80 -9.12
C PHE A 53 7.49 -3.31 -9.52
N ILE A 54 7.37 -2.41 -8.54
CA ILE A 54 7.39 -0.96 -8.78
C ILE A 54 8.72 -0.52 -9.42
N ALA A 55 9.85 -1.06 -8.95
CA ALA A 55 11.16 -0.71 -9.52
C ALA A 55 11.30 -1.09 -11.00
N ASN A 56 10.65 -2.17 -11.45
CA ASN A 56 10.82 -2.72 -12.79
C ASN A 56 9.64 -2.45 -13.75
N THR A 57 8.59 -1.79 -13.28
CA THR A 57 7.38 -1.51 -14.07
C THR A 57 7.19 -0.01 -14.16
N GLU A 58 7.03 0.54 -15.36
CA GLU A 58 6.75 1.96 -15.55
C GLU A 58 5.28 2.29 -15.23
N LYS A 59 5.02 3.54 -14.81
CA LYS A 59 3.67 4.11 -14.64
C LYS A 59 2.76 3.30 -13.71
N VAL A 60 3.25 2.96 -12.53
CA VAL A 60 2.51 2.16 -11.55
C VAL A 60 1.47 3.01 -10.83
N CYS A 61 0.26 2.47 -10.69
CA CYS A 61 -0.77 2.95 -9.78
C CYS A 61 -0.88 2.00 -8.58
N LEU A 62 -0.57 2.49 -7.38
CA LEU A 62 -0.66 1.70 -6.15
C LEU A 62 -2.00 1.94 -5.47
N VAL A 63 -2.80 0.88 -5.36
CA VAL A 63 -4.07 0.91 -4.60
C VAL A 63 -3.86 0.30 -3.22
N VAL A 64 -4.19 1.06 -2.17
CA VAL A 64 -4.08 0.63 -0.77
C VAL A 64 -5.43 0.71 -0.08
N LEU A 65 -5.68 -0.17 0.89
CA LEU A 65 -6.99 -0.31 1.52
C LEU A 65 -7.36 0.88 2.42
N ASP A 66 -6.38 1.49 3.06
CA ASP A 66 -6.49 2.74 3.82
C ASP A 66 -5.09 3.33 4.02
N TYR A 67 -4.99 4.47 4.69
CA TYR A 67 -3.71 5.13 4.96
C TYR A 67 -2.75 4.25 5.75
N ALA A 68 -3.22 3.64 6.85
CA ALA A 68 -2.41 2.78 7.70
C ALA A 68 -2.01 1.46 7.02
N GLY A 69 -2.81 0.99 6.06
CA GLY A 69 -2.51 -0.15 5.22
C GLY A 69 -1.35 0.07 4.27
N LEU A 70 -0.99 1.34 3.98
CA LEU A 70 0.28 1.67 3.35
C LEU A 70 1.35 1.92 4.41
N SER A 71 1.21 3.00 5.19
CA SER A 71 2.17 3.35 6.24
C SER A 71 1.56 4.38 7.18
N THR A 72 1.96 4.34 8.44
CA THR A 72 1.73 5.43 9.41
C THR A 72 2.96 6.26 9.72
N ASN A 73 4.09 5.95 9.06
CA ASN A 73 5.33 6.70 9.12
C ASN A 73 5.46 7.55 7.85
N SER A 74 5.09 8.83 7.95
CA SER A 74 5.10 9.79 6.83
C SER A 74 6.51 10.06 6.29
N ASN A 75 7.51 10.10 7.17
CA ASN A 75 8.90 10.31 6.77
C ASN A 75 9.44 9.11 5.96
N ASP A 76 9.15 7.89 6.41
CA ASP A 76 9.50 6.69 5.65
C ASP A 76 8.74 6.61 4.32
N LEU A 77 7.47 6.98 4.31
CA LEU A 77 6.68 7.06 3.09
C LEU A 77 7.24 8.10 2.11
N TYR A 78 7.70 9.26 2.60
CA TYR A 78 8.33 10.28 1.75
C TYR A 78 9.59 9.74 1.06
N GLU A 79 10.48 9.08 1.81
CA GLU A 79 11.69 8.48 1.23
C GLU A 79 11.36 7.35 0.25
N PHE A 80 10.34 6.53 0.56
CA PHE A 80 9.82 5.53 -0.37
C PHE A 80 9.36 6.16 -1.68
N LEU A 81 8.55 7.24 -1.63
CA LEU A 81 8.08 7.91 -2.84
C LEU A 81 9.25 8.49 -3.67
N LYS A 82 10.31 8.99 -3.03
CA LYS A 82 11.51 9.45 -3.74
C LYS A 82 12.26 8.30 -4.41
N GLN A 83 12.37 7.16 -3.73
CA GLN A 83 13.11 6.00 -4.21
C GLN A 83 12.46 5.34 -5.44
N TYR A 84 11.13 5.40 -5.56
CA TYR A 84 10.38 4.71 -6.61
C TYR A 84 9.71 5.69 -7.60
N PRO A 85 10.46 6.25 -8.56
CA PRO A 85 9.96 7.23 -9.53
C PRO A 85 8.99 6.64 -10.56
N ASN A 86 8.83 5.32 -10.62
CA ASN A 86 7.84 4.68 -11.48
C ASN A 86 6.43 4.70 -10.88
N LEU A 87 6.30 4.94 -9.57
CA LEU A 87 5.00 5.05 -8.90
C LEU A 87 4.39 6.42 -9.21
N GLU A 88 3.34 6.49 -10.04
CA GLU A 88 2.76 7.78 -10.45
C GLU A 88 1.56 8.17 -9.60
N ILE A 89 0.76 7.19 -9.20
CA ILE A 89 -0.51 7.42 -8.51
C ILE A 89 -0.60 6.49 -7.30
N ILE A 90 -1.11 7.04 -6.20
CA ILE A 90 -1.50 6.28 -5.01
C ILE A 90 -2.98 6.51 -4.77
N ILE A 91 -3.74 5.42 -4.72
CA ILE A 91 -5.18 5.41 -4.43
C ILE A 91 -5.41 4.78 -3.07
N VAL A 92 -6.01 5.55 -2.16
CA VAL A 92 -6.46 5.06 -0.86
C VAL A 92 -7.93 4.67 -0.97
N ASN A 93 -8.20 3.38 -1.16
CA ASN A 93 -9.53 2.81 -1.40
C ASN A 93 -10.24 2.42 -0.10
N ASN A 94 -11.01 3.35 0.45
CA ASN A 94 -11.80 3.17 1.68
C ASN A 94 -13.29 3.02 1.40
N ILE A 95 -13.69 2.55 0.20
CA ILE A 95 -15.10 2.39 -0.17
C ILE A 95 -15.84 1.51 0.83
N ALA A 96 -15.23 0.39 1.21
CA ALA A 96 -15.86 -0.62 2.07
C ALA A 96 -16.33 -0.09 3.44
N ALA A 97 -15.66 0.93 3.97
CA ALA A 97 -15.93 1.42 5.33
C ALA A 97 -16.39 2.88 5.37
N LYS A 98 -15.97 3.72 4.42
CA LYS A 98 -16.27 5.16 4.40
C LYS A 98 -16.93 5.62 3.11
N ASN A 99 -17.19 4.73 2.15
CA ASN A 99 -17.67 5.05 0.81
C ASN A 99 -16.85 6.18 0.14
N ARG A 100 -15.52 6.16 0.34
CA ARG A 100 -14.61 7.19 -0.15
C ARG A 100 -13.34 6.59 -0.75
N VAL A 101 -12.84 7.25 -1.77
CA VAL A 101 -11.55 7.00 -2.41
C VAL A 101 -10.79 8.32 -2.43
N TRP A 102 -9.49 8.26 -2.13
CA TRP A 102 -8.60 9.39 -2.31
C TRP A 102 -7.53 9.03 -3.32
N THR A 103 -7.30 9.89 -4.30
CA THR A 103 -6.31 9.69 -5.34
C THR A 103 -5.25 10.78 -5.23
N TYR A 104 -3.99 10.36 -5.18
CA TYR A 104 -2.84 11.23 -5.04
C TYR A 104 -1.87 10.98 -6.18
N LYS A 105 -1.36 12.05 -6.79
CA LYS A 105 -0.17 11.93 -7.64
C LYS A 105 1.07 11.85 -6.75
N ARG A 106 2.07 11.05 -7.12
CA ARG A 106 3.36 10.99 -6.39
C ARG A 106 3.96 12.38 -6.22
N ILE A 107 4.00 13.16 -7.30
CA ILE A 107 4.58 14.51 -7.28
C ILE A 107 3.86 15.45 -6.31
N GLN A 108 2.54 15.27 -6.14
CA GLN A 108 1.77 16.02 -5.16
C GLN A 108 2.20 15.67 -3.74
N LEU A 109 2.30 14.38 -3.42
CA LEU A 109 2.73 13.93 -2.09
C LEU A 109 4.16 14.37 -1.76
N LEU A 110 5.05 14.46 -2.76
CA LEU A 110 6.42 14.93 -2.58
C LEU A 110 6.52 16.45 -2.33
N ASN A 111 5.61 17.24 -2.93
CA ASN A 111 5.69 18.70 -2.90
C ASN A 111 4.74 19.35 -1.89
N GLU A 112 3.74 18.63 -1.37
CA GLU A 112 2.74 19.14 -0.44
C GLU A 112 2.81 18.41 0.90
N PRO A 113 3.64 18.87 1.87
CA PRO A 113 3.85 18.17 3.15
C PRO A 113 2.57 17.88 3.93
N GLY A 114 1.55 18.74 3.82
CA GLY A 114 0.26 18.56 4.48
C GLY A 114 -0.52 17.31 4.00
N THR A 115 -0.26 16.84 2.78
CA THR A 115 -0.91 15.63 2.25
C THR A 115 -0.34 14.36 2.87
N LEU A 116 0.97 14.31 3.12
CA LEU A 116 1.64 13.19 3.80
C LEU A 116 1.24 13.05 5.26
N LYS A 117 0.94 14.14 5.95
CA LYS A 117 0.43 14.10 7.34
C LYS A 117 -0.87 13.30 7.48
N LYS A 118 -1.65 13.12 6.42
CA LYS A 118 -2.84 12.25 6.44
C LYS A 118 -2.50 10.78 6.71
N PHE A 119 -1.26 10.36 6.43
CA PHE A 119 -0.76 9.03 6.71
C PHE A 119 -0.35 8.86 8.18
N GLU A 120 -0.07 9.92 8.94
CA GLU A 120 0.24 9.90 10.38
C GLU A 120 -1.00 9.60 11.24
N CYS A 121 -1.87 8.69 10.79
CA CYS A 121 -3.06 8.30 11.51
C CYS A 121 -2.81 7.01 12.30
N ARG A 122 -3.01 7.04 13.62
CA ARG A 122 -3.29 5.80 14.35
C ARG A 122 -4.78 5.51 14.21
N SER A 123 -5.12 4.56 13.36
CA SER A 123 -6.49 4.04 13.30
C SER A 123 -6.52 2.62 13.84
N LYS A 124 -7.56 2.32 14.63
CA LYS A 124 -7.94 0.93 14.93
C LYS A 124 -8.23 0.24 13.59
N PRO A 125 -8.02 -1.09 13.49
CA PRO A 125 -8.41 -1.84 12.30
C PRO A 125 -9.83 -1.49 11.87
N VAL A 126 -9.99 -1.12 10.60
CA VAL A 126 -11.29 -0.74 10.06
C VAL A 126 -12.10 -2.01 9.82
N GLN A 127 -13.27 -2.14 10.45
CA GLN A 127 -14.19 -3.24 10.16
C GLN A 127 -14.70 -3.11 8.72
N ARG A 128 -14.41 -4.13 7.90
CA ARG A 128 -14.73 -4.15 6.46
C ARG A 128 -15.78 -5.20 6.09
N SER A 129 -16.04 -6.15 6.97
CA SER A 129 -17.14 -7.11 6.89
C SER A 129 -18.23 -6.73 7.88
N LYS A 130 -19.49 -6.88 7.46
CA LYS A 130 -20.60 -6.94 8.41
C LYS A 130 -20.57 -8.28 9.12
#